data_AF-A0A8C7UN87-F1
#
_entry.id   AF-A0A8C7UN87-F1
#
_cell.length_a   1.000
_cell.length_b   1.000
_cell.length_c   1.000
_cell.angle_alpha   90.00
_cell.angle_beta   90.00
_cell.angle_gamma   90.00
#
_symmetry.space_group_name_H-M   'P 1'
#
loop_
_entity.id
_entity.type
_entity.pdbx_description
1 polymer ?
#
loop_
_entity_poly.entity_id
_entity_poly.type
_entity_poly.pdbx_seq_one_letter_code
_entity_poly.pdbx_strand_id
1 'polypeptide(L)'
;HPILIVFQGGDITKQNAPVFFPTSLYRHIDDAEVEDKVRFRNEAIYKITKLFDGNMKSVTWNKKNLDDFLKILENQFENLNSCVSNGSI
;
A
#
# COMPACT_ATOMS: atom_id res chain seq x y z
N HIS A 1 3.70 -4.46 6.82
CA HIS A 1 5.10 -4.72 7.18
C HIS A 1 6.02 -3.65 6.58
N PRO A 2 6.28 -2.55 7.31
CA PRO A 2 7.17 -1.46 6.88
C PRO A 2 8.62 -1.92 6.59
N ILE A 3 9.02 -3.01 7.23
CA ILE A 3 10.36 -3.62 7.18
C ILE A 3 10.75 -3.96 5.73
N LEU A 4 9.85 -4.52 4.93
CA LEU A 4 10.14 -4.91 3.54
C LEU A 4 10.48 -3.73 2.63
N ILE A 5 9.86 -2.55 2.82
CA ILE A 5 10.10 -1.37 1.98
C ILE A 5 11.48 -0.77 2.28
N VAL A 6 11.85 -0.70 3.56
CA VAL A 6 13.16 -0.17 4.00
C VAL A 6 14.30 -1.07 3.51
N PHE A 7 14.14 -2.39 3.54
CA PHE A 7 15.16 -3.31 3.03
C PHE A 7 15.36 -3.27 1.51
N GLN A 8 14.37 -2.81 0.73
CA GLN A 8 14.43 -2.80 -0.74
C GLN A 8 15.13 -1.55 -1.31
N GLY A 9 14.96 -0.40 -0.67
CA GLY A 9 15.47 0.88 -1.16
C GLY A 9 16.90 1.22 -0.73
N GLY A 10 17.46 0.50 0.24
CA GLY A 10 18.70 0.91 0.89
C GLY A 10 18.49 2.17 1.72
N ASP A 11 19.41 3.14 1.61
CA ASP A 11 19.28 4.41 2.32
C ASP A 11 18.08 5.23 1.80
N ILE A 12 17.28 5.73 2.74
CA ILE A 12 16.18 6.64 2.43
C ILE A 12 16.77 7.98 1.95
N THR A 13 16.36 8.42 0.76
CA THR A 13 16.81 9.70 0.22
C THR A 13 16.42 10.87 1.14
N LYS A 14 17.33 11.84 1.28
CA LYS A 14 17.07 13.10 1.99
C LYS A 14 16.39 14.14 1.10
N GLN A 15 16.18 13.82 -0.18
CA GLN A 15 15.46 14.71 -1.10
C GLN A 15 13.99 14.75 -0.71
N ASN A 16 13.42 15.96 -0.71
CA ASN A 16 11.99 16.11 -0.49
C ASN A 16 11.22 15.51 -1.66
N ALA A 17 10.17 14.76 -1.36
CA ALA A 17 9.26 14.28 -2.38
C ALA A 17 8.57 15.49 -3.05
N PRO A 18 8.45 15.52 -4.39
CA PRO A 18 7.77 16.60 -5.10
C PRO A 18 6.24 16.53 -4.93
N VAL A 19 5.74 15.55 -4.19
CA VAL A 19 4.33 15.29 -3.92
C VAL A 19 4.09 15.22 -2.42
N PHE A 20 2.95 15.72 -1.98
CA PHE A 20 2.57 15.69 -0.57
C PHE A 20 1.94 14.35 -0.21
N PHE A 21 2.29 13.81 0.97
CA PHE A 21 1.55 12.70 1.55
C PHE A 21 0.23 13.22 2.15
N PRO A 22 -0.92 12.57 1.89
CA PRO A 22 -2.23 13.06 2.31
C PRO A 22 -2.51 12.79 3.81
N THR A 23 -1.67 13.34 4.68
CA THR A 23 -1.70 13.10 6.14
C THR A 23 -3.06 13.44 6.77
N SER A 24 -3.70 14.53 6.32
CA SER A 24 -5.01 14.94 6.81
C SER A 24 -6.11 13.92 6.48
N LEU A 25 -6.02 13.29 5.31
CA LEU A 25 -6.96 12.25 4.90
C LEU A 25 -6.83 11.01 5.78
N TYR A 26 -5.60 10.56 6.05
CA TYR A 26 -5.35 9.44 6.97
C TYR A 26 -5.92 9.74 8.37
N ARG A 27 -5.73 10.96 8.89
CA ARG A 27 -6.30 11.36 10.18
C ARG A 27 -7.83 11.32 10.19
N HIS A 28 -8.50 11.73 9.11
CA HIS A 28 -9.97 11.65 9.05
C HIS A 28 -10.47 10.20 9.03
N ILE A 29 -9.71 9.28 8.42
CA ILE A 29 -10.07 7.87 8.36
C ILE A 29 -9.90 7.18 9.72
N ASP A 30 -8.99 7.65 10.58
CA ASP A 30 -8.81 7.08 11.93
C ASP A 30 -10.11 7.14 12.76
N ASP A 31 -10.93 8.17 12.56
CA ASP A 31 -12.21 8.37 13.25
C ASP A 31 -13.43 7.81 12.46
N ALA A 32 -13.22 7.27 11.25
CA ALA A 32 -14.31 6.77 10.41
C ALA A 32 -14.86 5.41 10.84
N GLU A 33 -16.01 5.05 10.27
CA GLU A 33 -16.62 3.73 10.44
C GLU A 33 -15.71 2.61 9.89
N VAL A 34 -15.91 1.39 10.40
CA VAL A 34 -15.08 0.23 10.02
C VAL A 34 -15.13 -0.04 8.51
N GLU A 35 -16.30 0.10 7.89
CA GLU A 35 -16.48 -0.09 6.45
C GLU A 35 -15.66 0.94 5.64
N ASP A 36 -15.68 2.20 6.05
CA ASP A 36 -14.91 3.26 5.39
C ASP A 36 -13.40 3.05 5.58
N LYS A 37 -12.96 2.59 6.76
CA LYS A 37 -11.57 2.20 7.00
C LYS A 37 -11.12 1.06 6.09
N VAL A 38 -11.96 0.04 5.91
CA VAL A 38 -11.67 -1.10 5.02
C VAL A 38 -11.62 -0.63 3.57
N ARG A 39 -12.59 0.16 3.12
CA ARG A 39 -12.63 0.72 1.76
C ARG A 39 -11.40 1.59 1.48
N PHE A 40 -11.05 2.49 2.41
CA PHE A 40 -9.88 3.35 2.31
C PHE A 40 -8.59 2.54 2.21
N ARG A 41 -8.44 1.50 3.04
CA ARG A 41 -7.29 0.60 2.98
C ARG A 41 -7.20 -0.12 1.63
N ASN A 42 -8.31 -0.62 1.11
CA ASN A 42 -8.36 -1.30 -0.18
C ASN A 42 -7.95 -0.37 -1.34
N GLU A 43 -8.43 0.87 -1.33
CA GLU A 43 -8.01 1.93 -2.26
C GLU A 43 -6.52 2.25 -2.15
N ALA A 44 -5.99 2.33 -0.93
CA ALA A 44 -4.55 2.57 -0.71
C ALA A 44 -3.70 1.42 -1.25
N ILE A 45 -4.10 0.16 -1.01
CA ILE A 45 -3.42 -1.03 -1.55
C ILE A 45 -3.44 -1.01 -3.08
N TYR A 46 -4.61 -0.77 -3.69
CA TYR A 46 -4.75 -0.71 -5.15
C TYR A 46 -3.83 0.36 -5.76
N LYS A 47 -3.78 1.56 -5.18
CA LYS A 47 -2.90 2.66 -5.63
C LYS A 47 -1.42 2.32 -5.50
N ILE A 48 -1.02 1.64 -4.41
CA ILE A 48 0.36 1.18 -4.22
C ILE A 48 0.72 0.15 -5.29
N THR A 49 -0.12 -0.85 -5.52
CA THR A 49 0.12 -1.86 -6.57
C THR A 49 0.24 -1.22 -7.95
N LYS A 50 -0.63 -0.26 -8.28
CA LYS A 50 -0.57 0.48 -9.54
C LYS A 50 0.67 1.34 -9.69
N LEU A 51 1.17 1.93 -8.60
CA LEU A 51 2.44 2.65 -8.61
C LEU A 51 3.61 1.71 -8.96
N PHE A 52 3.55 0.47 -8.50
CA PHE A 52 4.60 -0.52 -8.74
C PHE A 52 4.49 -1.29 -10.07
N ASP A 53 3.34 -1.22 -10.74
CA ASP A 53 3.07 -1.76 -12.09
C ASP A 53 3.81 -0.98 -13.20
N GLY A 54 4.41 0.18 -12.86
CA GLY A 54 5.17 1.02 -13.78
C GLY A 54 6.56 0.49 -14.16
N ASN A 55 7.26 1.21 -15.03
CA ASN A 55 8.61 0.84 -15.47
C ASN A 55 9.65 1.01 -14.33
N MET A 56 9.95 -0.08 -13.64
CA MET A 56 10.97 -0.13 -12.58
C MET A 56 12.41 -0.37 -13.06
N LYS A 57 12.67 -0.29 -14.37
CA LYS A 57 14.01 -0.57 -14.93
C LYS A 57 15.10 0.41 -14.46
N SER A 58 14.73 1.57 -13.90
CA SER A 58 15.66 2.60 -13.42
C SER A 58 16.10 2.41 -11.96
N VAL A 59 15.49 1.49 -11.20
CA VAL A 59 15.83 1.27 -9.78
C VAL A 59 16.57 -0.06 -9.59
N THR A 60 17.49 -0.10 -8.62
CA THR A 60 18.33 -1.28 -8.31
C THR A 60 17.66 -2.26 -7.34
N TRP A 61 16.34 -2.17 -7.18
CA TRP A 61 15.61 -2.92 -6.16
C TRP A 61 15.59 -4.42 -6.50
N ASN A 62 15.63 -5.26 -5.47
CA ASN A 62 15.54 -6.70 -5.66
C ASN A 62 14.12 -7.07 -6.14
N LYS A 63 14.02 -7.53 -7.39
CA LYS A 63 12.73 -7.88 -8.03
C LYS A 63 11.94 -8.91 -7.24
N LYS A 64 12.59 -9.95 -6.70
CA LYS A 64 11.91 -10.98 -5.89
C LYS A 64 11.28 -10.38 -4.65
N ASN A 65 11.96 -9.48 -3.96
CA ASN A 65 11.43 -8.83 -2.77
C ASN A 65 10.26 -7.88 -3.09
N LEU A 66 10.31 -7.23 -4.25
CA LEU A 66 9.21 -6.40 -4.75
C LEU A 66 7.99 -7.27 -5.08
N ASP A 67 8.19 -8.37 -5.80
CA ASP A 67 7.13 -9.33 -6.13
C ASP A 67 6.51 -9.92 -4.85
N ASP A 68 7.33 -10.28 -3.85
CA ASP A 68 6.86 -10.79 -2.56
C ASP A 68 6.08 -9.71 -1.78
N PHE A 69 6.50 -8.45 -1.82
CA PHE A 69 5.78 -7.34 -1.22
C PHE A 69 4.42 -7.12 -1.87
N LEU A 70 4.35 -7.09 -3.21
CA LEU A 70 3.10 -6.93 -3.95
C LEU A 70 2.15 -8.10 -3.69
N LYS A 71 2.66 -9.33 -3.63
CA LYS A 71 1.87 -10.52 -3.27
C LYS A 71 1.28 -10.42 -1.87
N ILE A 72 2.02 -9.89 -0.90
CA ILE A 72 1.49 -9.65 0.46
C ILE A 72 0.35 -8.63 0.42
N LEU A 73 0.49 -7.55 -0.36
CA LEU A 73 -0.56 -6.54 -0.51
C LEU A 73 -1.80 -7.09 -1.20
N GLU A 74 -1.63 -7.86 -2.27
CA GLU A 74 -2.73 -8.54 -2.99
C GLU A 74 -3.49 -9.50 -2.07
N ASN A 75 -2.77 -10.36 -1.34
CA ASN A 75 -3.39 -11.24 -0.34
C ASN A 75 -4.16 -10.46 0.74
N GLN A 76 -3.67 -9.29 1.17
CA GLN A 76 -4.39 -8.46 2.14
C GLN A 76 -5.67 -7.88 1.55
N PHE A 77 -5.65 -7.49 0.28
CA PHE A 77 -6.81 -6.96 -0.45
C PHE A 77 -7.88 -8.05 -0.64
N GLU A 78 -7.50 -9.24 -1.10
CA GLU A 78 -8.44 -10.35 -1.33
C GLU A 78 -9.12 -10.82 -0.04
N ASN A 79 -8.33 -11.00 1.04
CA ASN A 79 -8.85 -11.44 2.33
C ASN A 79 -9.89 -10.45 2.90
N LEU A 80 -9.62 -9.15 2.84
CA LEU A 80 -10.58 -8.14 3.32
C LEU A 80 -11.85 -8.08 2.47
N ASN A 81 -11.71 -8.18 1.14
CA ASN A 81 -12.87 -8.23 0.27
C ASN A 81 -13.77 -9.43 0.60
N SER A 82 -13.19 -10.59 0.95
CA SER A 82 -13.97 -11.73 1.42
C SER A 82 -14.71 -11.45 2.73
N CYS A 83 -14.12 -10.69 3.66
CA CYS A 83 -14.79 -10.29 4.91
C CYS A 83 -15.96 -9.35 4.67
N VAL A 84 -15.82 -8.40 3.73
CA VAL A 84 -16.89 -7.47 3.37
C VAL A 84 -17.99 -8.17 2.55
N SER A 85 -17.62 -9.11 1.67
CA SER A 85 -18.58 -9.85 0.83
C SER A 85 -19.37 -10.91 1.61
N ASN A 86 -18.78 -11.49 2.66
CA ASN A 86 -19.46 -12.45 3.54
C ASN A 86 -20.15 -11.77 4.73
N GLY A 87 -19.86 -10.50 4.98
CA GLY A 87 -20.47 -9.66 6.00
C GLY A 87 -21.64 -8.84 5.46
N SER A 88 -22.50 -9.43 4.63
CA SER A 88 -23.83 -8.88 4.39
C SER A 88 -24.50 -8.66 5.74
N ILE A 89 -24.61 -7.41 6.17
CA ILE A 89 -25.63 -6.97 7.12
C ILE A 89 -26.97 -6.96 6.37
#